data_AF-A0A925TGS9-F1
#
_entry.id   AF-A0A925TGS9-F1
#
_cell.length_a   1.000
_cell.length_b   1.000
_cell.length_c   1.000
_cell.angle_alpha   90.00
_cell.angle_beta   90.00
_cell.angle_gamma   90.00
#
_symmetry.space_group_name_H-M   'P 1'
#
loop_
_entity.id
_entity.type
_entity.pdbx_description
1 polymer ?
#
loop_
_entity_poly.entity_id
_entity_poly.type
_entity_poly.pdbx_seq_one_letter_code
_entity_poly.pdbx_strand_id
1 'polypeptide(L)'
;MKTFRLFAALLVVALLPAPVFAQDSGEIASLLAKARRGNGIAQYNLGLAYSEGKGVTADPIEAFVWLSLARENGARGRALDNLSGTLDKAALEVAQRLLTARKAELASLRPAPIPAQPRPVTPAAKAPTPAPKPAVVAEAPAPPSADTPIDPAEVVALRADR
;
A
#
# COMPACT_ATOMS: atom_id res chain seq x y z
N MET A 1 57.52 37.77 17.35
CA MET A 1 56.67 38.30 16.26
C MET A 1 56.82 37.35 15.08
N LYS A 2 55.84 36.75 14.41
CA LYS A 2 54.39 36.95 14.24
C LYS A 2 53.78 35.54 14.02
N THR A 3 52.67 35.23 14.69
CA THR A 3 51.85 34.03 14.44
C THR A 3 51.10 34.17 13.11
N PHE A 4 51.30 33.26 12.16
CA PHE A 4 50.41 33.07 11.02
C PHE A 4 49.68 31.74 11.16
N ARG A 5 48.53 31.78 11.83
CA ARG A 5 47.54 30.72 11.78
C ARG A 5 46.75 30.88 10.47
N LEU A 6 47.00 30.02 9.50
CA LEU A 6 46.11 29.85 8.35
C LEU A 6 45.51 28.45 8.44
N PHE A 7 44.27 28.42 8.94
CA PHE A 7 43.32 27.36 8.69
C PHE A 7 43.08 27.29 7.19
N ALA A 8 43.46 26.19 6.54
CA ALA A 8 42.95 25.83 5.22
C ALA A 8 42.48 24.39 5.28
N ALA A 9 41.17 24.27 5.43
CA ALA A 9 40.44 23.04 5.49
C ALA A 9 40.29 22.40 4.10
N LEU A 10 40.02 21.09 4.13
CA LEU A 10 39.04 20.39 3.29
C LEU A 10 39.46 19.96 1.88
N LEU A 11 39.77 18.67 1.73
CA LEU A 11 39.15 17.85 0.69
C LEU A 11 39.08 16.38 1.10
N VAL A 12 38.23 16.06 2.08
CA VAL A 12 37.69 14.70 2.23
C VAL A 12 36.38 14.66 1.45
N VAL A 13 36.45 14.35 0.16
CA VAL A 13 35.29 13.87 -0.60
C VAL A 13 35.29 12.35 -0.47
N ALA A 14 34.98 11.86 0.73
CA ALA A 14 34.76 10.45 0.99
C ALA A 14 33.25 10.19 0.97
N LEU A 15 32.76 9.87 -0.24
CA LEU A 15 31.75 8.85 -0.52
C LEU A 15 30.71 8.59 0.60
N LEU A 16 29.86 9.56 0.88
CA LEU A 16 28.56 9.27 1.48
C LEU A 16 27.61 8.93 0.32
N PRO A 17 26.95 7.76 0.29
CA PRO A 17 25.80 7.59 -0.59
C PRO A 17 24.80 8.69 -0.20
N ALA A 18 24.43 9.53 -1.16
CA ALA A 18 23.35 10.49 -0.95
C ALA A 18 22.16 9.71 -0.39
N PRO A 19 21.49 10.19 0.68
CA PRO A 19 20.20 9.63 1.02
C PRO A 19 19.34 9.83 -0.23
N VAL A 20 18.81 8.75 -0.78
CA VAL A 20 17.81 8.80 -1.85
C VAL A 20 16.57 9.39 -1.22
N PHE A 21 16.53 10.72 -1.11
CA PHE A 21 15.41 11.45 -0.55
C PHE A 21 14.23 11.33 -1.52
N ALA A 22 13.22 10.58 -1.07
CA ALA A 22 11.82 10.75 -1.42
C ALA A 22 11.48 10.99 -2.91
N GLN A 23 11.55 9.93 -3.72
CA GLN A 23 10.99 9.97 -5.08
C GLN A 23 9.43 9.96 -5.08
N ASP A 24 8.78 9.64 -3.96
CA ASP A 24 7.34 9.34 -3.91
C ASP A 24 6.42 10.50 -3.45
N SER A 25 6.95 11.62 -2.92
CA SER A 25 6.09 12.70 -2.41
C SER A 25 5.35 13.47 -3.52
N GLY A 26 5.97 13.55 -4.71
CA GLY A 26 5.34 14.13 -5.90
C GLY A 26 4.15 13.33 -6.42
N GLU A 27 4.12 12.01 -6.19
CA GLU A 27 3.04 11.14 -6.63
C GLU A 27 1.73 11.49 -5.94
N ILE A 28 1.75 11.63 -4.60
CA ILE A 28 0.59 12.01 -3.79
C ILE A 28 0.07 13.39 -4.18
N ALA A 29 0.95 14.37 -4.38
CA ALA A 29 0.54 15.70 -4.81
C ALA A 29 -0.17 15.66 -6.18
N SER A 30 0.34 14.85 -7.11
CA SER A 30 -0.27 14.64 -8.42
C SER A 30 -1.63 13.93 -8.33
N LEU A 31 -1.75 12.94 -7.45
CA LEU A 31 -2.98 12.20 -7.18
C LEU A 31 -4.03 13.13 -6.60
N LEU A 32 -3.69 13.94 -5.61
CA LEU A 32 -4.58 14.91 -4.99
C LEU A 32 -5.11 15.90 -6.03
N ALA A 33 -4.25 16.45 -6.90
CA ALA A 33 -4.67 17.35 -7.95
C ALA A 33 -5.66 16.70 -8.94
N LYS A 34 -5.41 15.44 -9.34
CA LYS A 34 -6.31 14.68 -10.23
C LYS A 34 -7.61 14.27 -9.53
N ALA A 35 -7.53 13.87 -8.26
CA ALA A 35 -8.66 13.43 -7.44
C ALA A 35 -9.64 14.57 -7.19
N ARG A 36 -9.15 15.78 -6.93
CA ARG A 36 -9.97 17.00 -6.80
C ARG A 36 -10.75 17.33 -8.07
N ARG A 37 -10.21 16.99 -9.25
CA ARG A 37 -10.90 17.15 -10.54
C ARG A 37 -11.92 16.04 -10.84
N GLY A 38 -12.13 15.08 -9.93
CA GLY A 38 -13.08 13.99 -10.14
C GLY A 38 -12.52 12.78 -10.88
N ASN A 39 -11.20 12.64 -11.02
CA ASN A 39 -10.63 11.44 -11.60
C ASN A 39 -10.80 10.26 -10.63
N GLY A 40 -11.71 9.34 -10.94
CA GLY A 40 -12.03 8.19 -10.06
C GLY A 40 -10.83 7.30 -9.75
N ILE A 41 -9.94 7.07 -10.72
CA ILE A 41 -8.73 6.26 -10.50
C ILE A 41 -7.77 6.95 -9.52
N ALA A 42 -7.58 8.27 -9.66
CA ALA A 42 -6.76 9.03 -8.73
C ALA A 42 -7.36 9.08 -7.32
N GLN A 43 -8.68 9.21 -7.21
CA GLN A 43 -9.39 9.11 -5.92
C GLN A 43 -9.21 7.73 -5.30
N TYR A 44 -9.28 6.66 -6.10
CA TYR A 44 -9.06 5.31 -5.62
C TYR A 44 -7.63 5.11 -5.09
N ASN A 45 -6.63 5.52 -5.87
CA ASN A 45 -5.22 5.41 -5.48
C ASN A 45 -4.87 6.27 -4.27
N LEU A 46 -5.45 7.47 -4.16
CA LEU A 46 -5.29 8.32 -2.98
C LEU A 46 -5.91 7.68 -1.74
N GLY A 47 -7.08 7.04 -1.89
CA GLY A 47 -7.71 6.29 -0.81
C GLY A 47 -6.88 5.08 -0.36
N LEU A 48 -6.23 4.38 -1.28
CA LEU A 48 -5.25 3.32 -0.94
C LEU A 48 -4.03 3.89 -0.21
N ALA A 49 -3.51 5.03 -0.66
CA ALA A 49 -2.37 5.68 -0.02
C ALA A 49 -2.67 6.03 1.44
N TYR A 50 -3.85 6.59 1.72
CA TYR A 50 -4.30 6.84 3.10
C TYR A 50 -4.57 5.55 3.89
N SER A 51 -5.07 4.49 3.26
CA SER A 51 -5.30 3.22 3.95
C SER A 51 -3.99 2.54 4.34
N GLU A 52 -2.95 2.67 3.53
CA GLU A 52 -1.68 1.95 3.68
C GLU A 52 -0.56 2.83 4.29
N GLY A 53 -0.79 4.14 4.42
CA GLY A 53 0.23 5.09 4.86
C GLY A 53 1.37 5.28 3.87
N LYS A 54 1.10 5.13 2.56
CA LYS A 54 2.11 5.27 1.50
C LYS A 54 2.23 6.72 1.07
N GLY A 55 3.36 7.35 1.40
CA GLY A 55 3.61 8.76 1.06
C GLY A 55 2.72 9.77 1.82
N VAL A 56 1.82 9.29 2.68
CA VAL A 56 0.98 10.06 3.60
C VAL A 56 0.88 9.31 4.93
N THR A 57 0.54 10.01 6.01
CA THR A 57 0.16 9.33 7.26
C THR A 57 -1.08 8.48 7.03
N ALA A 58 -1.08 7.26 7.55
CA ALA A 58 -2.23 6.38 7.43
C ALA A 58 -3.45 6.98 8.14
N ASP A 59 -4.56 7.08 7.43
CA ASP A 59 -5.83 7.59 7.92
C ASP A 59 -6.97 6.81 7.27
N PRO A 60 -7.56 5.83 7.99
CA PRO A 60 -8.62 5.00 7.44
C PRO A 60 -9.93 5.77 7.24
N ILE A 61 -10.13 6.91 7.91
CA ILE A 61 -11.31 7.77 7.71
C ILE A 61 -11.19 8.51 6.38
N GLU A 62 -10.03 9.12 6.13
CA GLU A 62 -9.74 9.76 4.84
C GLU A 62 -9.74 8.75 3.68
N ALA A 63 -9.19 7.55 3.90
CA ALA A 63 -9.24 6.47 2.93
C ALA A 63 -10.69 6.13 2.52
N PHE A 64 -11.60 6.01 3.48
CA PHE A 64 -13.01 5.73 3.22
C PHE A 64 -13.65 6.82 2.35
N VAL A 65 -13.34 8.09 2.63
CA VAL A 65 -13.86 9.24 1.90
C VAL A 65 -13.41 9.20 0.43
N TRP A 66 -12.11 9.06 0.18
CA TRP A 66 -11.57 9.03 -1.18
C TRP A 66 -12.03 7.80 -1.98
N LEU A 67 -12.11 6.63 -1.35
CA LEU A 67 -12.61 5.40 -1.98
C LEU A 67 -14.12 5.49 -2.29
N SER A 68 -14.90 6.17 -1.45
CA SER A 68 -16.33 6.42 -1.71
C SER A 68 -16.53 7.34 -2.92
N LEU A 69 -15.77 8.44 -2.99
CA LEU A 69 -15.76 9.34 -4.14
C LEU A 69 -15.32 8.62 -5.42
N ALA A 70 -14.33 7.73 -5.32
CA ALA A 70 -13.86 6.93 -6.45
C ALA A 70 -14.98 6.08 -7.06
N ARG A 71 -15.79 5.40 -6.21
CA ARG A 71 -16.93 4.59 -6.67
C ARG A 71 -17.96 5.42 -7.44
N GLU A 72 -18.20 6.65 -7.00
CA GLU A 72 -19.12 7.58 -7.65
C GLU A 72 -18.59 8.06 -9.00
N ASN A 73 -17.28 8.29 -9.10
CA ASN A 73 -16.60 8.66 -10.34
C ASN A 73 -16.13 7.45 -11.18
N GLY A 74 -16.74 6.27 -10.97
CA GLY A 74 -16.60 5.10 -11.84
C GLY A 74 -15.42 4.18 -11.56
N ALA A 75 -14.65 4.40 -10.49
CA ALA A 75 -13.56 3.54 -10.04
C ALA A 75 -14.00 2.70 -8.83
N ARG A 76 -14.29 1.42 -9.07
CA ARG A 76 -14.72 0.46 -8.03
C ARG A 76 -13.61 -0.56 -7.76
N GLY A 77 -13.47 -0.95 -6.50
CA GLY A 77 -12.59 -2.02 -6.06
C GLY A 77 -12.95 -2.43 -4.63
N ARG A 78 -12.40 -3.55 -4.15
CA ARG A 78 -12.73 -4.11 -2.82
C ARG A 78 -12.18 -3.31 -1.63
N ALA A 79 -11.33 -2.31 -1.88
CA ALA A 79 -10.69 -1.53 -0.82
C ALA A 79 -11.71 -0.85 0.11
N LEU A 80 -12.79 -0.27 -0.44
CA LEU A 80 -13.81 0.36 0.39
C LEU A 80 -14.55 -0.67 1.25
N ASP A 81 -14.90 -1.81 0.66
CA ASP A 81 -15.67 -2.85 1.36
C ASP A 81 -14.84 -3.47 2.48
N ASN A 82 -13.55 -3.75 2.22
CA ASN A 82 -12.59 -4.21 3.22
C ASN A 82 -12.46 -3.21 4.37
N LEU A 83 -12.26 -1.93 4.05
CA LEU A 83 -12.09 -0.87 5.03
C LEU A 83 -13.34 -0.69 5.88
N SER A 84 -14.53 -0.75 5.26
CA SER A 84 -15.82 -0.65 5.95
C SER A 84 -16.03 -1.79 6.95
N GLY A 85 -15.48 -2.98 6.67
CA GLY A 85 -15.51 -4.11 7.60
C GLY A 85 -14.55 -3.97 8.79
N THR A 86 -13.54 -3.10 8.68
CA THR A 86 -12.56 -2.84 9.75
C THR A 86 -12.88 -1.63 10.61
N LEU A 87 -13.59 -0.65 10.05
CA LEU A 87 -13.98 0.57 10.76
C LEU A 87 -15.13 0.27 11.74
N ASP A 88 -15.00 0.76 12.97
CA ASP A 88 -16.12 0.72 13.91
C ASP A 88 -17.25 1.70 13.49
N LYS A 89 -18.39 1.58 14.16
CA LYS A 89 -19.57 2.41 13.85
C LYS A 89 -19.28 3.90 14.01
N ALA A 90 -18.53 4.30 15.04
CA ALA A 90 -18.24 5.71 15.30
C ALA A 90 -17.35 6.31 14.20
N ALA A 91 -16.32 5.58 13.78
CA ALA A 91 -15.45 5.96 12.69
C ALA A 91 -16.19 6.06 11.35
N LEU A 92 -17.13 5.14 11.09
CA LEU A 92 -17.99 5.20 9.90
C LEU A 92 -18.89 6.46 9.89
N GLU A 93 -19.47 6.82 11.03
CA GLU A 93 -20.28 8.05 11.14
C GLU A 93 -19.43 9.30 10.86
N VAL A 94 -18.20 9.36 11.39
CA VAL A 94 -17.26 10.45 11.11
C VAL A 94 -16.89 10.47 9.62
N ALA A 95 -16.56 9.32 9.04
CA ALA A 95 -16.20 9.20 7.63
C ALA A 95 -17.34 9.63 6.69
N GLN A 96 -18.59 9.30 7.02
CA GLN A 96 -19.76 9.74 6.24
C GLN A 96 -20.01 11.25 6.34
N ARG A 97 -19.83 11.84 7.52
CA ARG A 97 -19.91 13.30 7.70
C ARG A 97 -18.81 13.99 6.89
N LEU A 98 -17.58 13.50 6.98
CA LEU A 98 -16.45 14.03 6.22
C LEU A 98 -16.66 13.87 4.71
N LEU A 99 -17.20 12.74 4.25
CA LEU A 99 -17.53 12.51 2.85
C LEU A 99 -18.54 13.55 2.35
N THR A 100 -19.59 13.82 3.13
CA THR A 100 -20.59 14.85 2.77
C THR A 100 -19.96 16.23 2.66
N ALA A 101 -19.13 16.62 3.64
CA ALA A 101 -18.43 17.89 3.64
C ALA A 101 -17.46 18.02 2.44
N ARG A 102 -16.64 16.99 2.19
CA ARG A 102 -15.67 16.97 1.09
C ARG A 102 -16.37 16.97 -0.27
N LYS A 103 -17.52 16.32 -0.43
CA LYS A 103 -18.32 16.45 -1.65
C LYS A 103 -18.76 17.88 -1.91
N ALA A 104 -19.23 18.58 -0.89
CA ALA A 104 -19.63 19.98 -1.01
C ALA A 104 -18.43 20.87 -1.36
N GLU A 105 -17.28 20.66 -0.72
CA GLU A 105 -16.02 21.35 -1.02
C GLU A 105 -15.57 21.09 -2.47
N LEU A 106 -15.56 19.82 -2.91
CA LEU A 106 -15.12 19.49 -4.27
C LEU A 106 -16.12 19.97 -5.33
N ALA A 107 -17.40 20.06 -5.01
CA ALA A 107 -18.42 20.62 -5.90
C ALA A 107 -18.24 22.14 -6.10
N SER A 108 -17.81 22.88 -5.07
CA SER A 108 -17.53 24.31 -5.20
C SER A 108 -16.23 24.59 -5.96
N LEU A 109 -15.27 23.66 -5.91
CA LEU A 109 -13.96 23.78 -6.57
C LEU A 109 -13.94 23.27 -8.02
N ARG A 110 -14.92 22.46 -8.45
CA ARG A 110 -14.93 21.87 -9.80
C ARG A 110 -15.66 22.76 -10.82
N PRO A 111 -15.04 23.08 -11.96
CA PRO A 111 -15.81 23.38 -13.17
C PRO A 111 -16.57 22.11 -13.63
N ALA A 112 -17.66 22.30 -14.41
CA ALA A 112 -18.62 21.27 -14.84
C ALA A 112 -17.95 19.93 -15.24
N PRO A 113 -18.59 18.77 -14.97
CA PRO A 113 -18.01 17.46 -15.22
C PRO A 113 -17.45 17.36 -16.65
N ILE A 114 -16.13 17.14 -16.76
CA ILE A 114 -15.55 16.67 -18.02
C ILE A 114 -16.25 15.34 -18.31
N PRO A 115 -16.92 15.17 -19.47
CA PRO A 115 -17.62 13.94 -19.80
C PRO A 115 -16.67 12.77 -19.61
N ALA A 116 -17.18 11.70 -19.00
CA ALA A 116 -16.40 10.50 -18.70
C ALA A 116 -15.60 10.11 -19.94
N GLN A 117 -14.27 10.26 -19.89
CA GLN A 117 -13.43 9.77 -20.97
C GLN A 117 -13.75 8.28 -21.12
N PRO A 118 -14.13 7.80 -22.32
CA PRO A 118 -14.42 6.40 -22.52
C PRO A 118 -13.22 5.62 -22.00
N ARG A 119 -13.46 4.70 -21.06
CA ARG A 119 -12.40 3.80 -20.59
C ARG A 119 -11.76 3.20 -21.84
N PRO A 120 -10.42 3.30 -22.03
CA PRO A 120 -9.78 2.46 -23.01
C PRO A 120 -10.18 1.02 -22.67
N VAL A 121 -10.93 0.39 -23.57
CA VAL A 121 -11.16 -1.05 -23.52
C VAL A 121 -9.87 -1.71 -23.94
N THR A 122 -8.81 -1.60 -23.13
CA THR A 122 -7.71 -2.56 -23.23
C THR A 122 -8.31 -3.92 -22.87
N PRO A 123 -8.29 -4.91 -23.79
CA PRO A 123 -8.54 -6.29 -23.40
C PRO A 123 -7.64 -6.60 -22.21
N ALA A 124 -8.18 -7.24 -21.19
CA ALA A 124 -7.45 -7.60 -19.98
C ALA A 124 -6.11 -8.25 -20.35
N ALA A 125 -5.03 -7.47 -20.27
CA ALA A 125 -3.69 -8.03 -20.24
C ALA A 125 -3.64 -8.90 -18.99
N LYS A 126 -3.36 -10.19 -19.20
CA LYS A 126 -3.16 -11.20 -18.18
C LYS A 126 -2.38 -10.57 -17.01
N ALA A 127 -2.97 -10.59 -15.82
CA ALA A 127 -2.32 -10.07 -14.62
C ALA A 127 -0.92 -10.70 -14.49
N PRO A 128 0.15 -9.92 -14.22
CA PRO A 128 1.41 -10.52 -13.80
C PRO A 128 1.13 -11.30 -12.51
N THR A 129 1.51 -12.57 -12.51
CA THR A 129 1.43 -13.49 -11.38
C THR A 129 1.99 -12.79 -10.13
N PRO A 130 1.26 -12.76 -8.99
CA PRO A 130 1.81 -12.18 -7.78
C PRO A 130 2.97 -13.05 -7.29
N ALA A 131 4.15 -12.45 -7.17
CA ALA A 131 5.30 -13.06 -6.49
C ALA A 131 4.92 -13.42 -5.04
N PRO A 132 5.42 -14.53 -4.48
CA PRO A 132 5.12 -14.92 -3.11
C PRO A 132 5.66 -13.89 -2.12
N LYS A 133 4.81 -13.43 -1.18
CA LYS A 133 5.24 -12.62 -0.04
C LYS A 133 6.10 -13.48 0.90
N PRO A 134 7.21 -12.98 1.48
CA PRO A 134 7.96 -13.72 2.49
C PRO A 134 7.13 -13.86 3.76
N ALA A 135 6.97 -15.11 4.21
CA ALA A 135 6.24 -15.47 5.42
C ALA A 135 6.97 -14.93 6.67
N VAL A 136 6.24 -14.19 7.51
CA VAL A 136 6.67 -13.89 8.88
C VAL A 136 6.37 -15.11 9.72
N VAL A 137 7.44 -15.69 10.29
CA VAL A 137 7.44 -16.84 11.18
C VAL A 137 6.66 -16.51 12.45
N ALA A 138 5.61 -17.26 12.73
CA ALA A 138 5.00 -17.36 14.05
C ALA A 138 5.46 -18.67 14.68
N GLU A 139 6.40 -18.56 15.59
CA GLU A 139 6.88 -19.62 16.46
C GLU A 139 5.87 -19.85 17.59
N ALA A 140 5.42 -21.08 17.76
CA ALA A 140 4.63 -21.58 18.89
C ALA A 140 4.89 -23.09 19.08
N PRO A 141 4.75 -23.63 20.31
CA PRO A 141 5.78 -24.44 20.95
C PRO A 141 5.68 -25.96 20.72
N ALA A 142 6.82 -26.65 20.93
CA ALA A 142 6.96 -28.10 20.89
C ALA A 142 6.07 -28.83 21.92
N PRO A 143 5.58 -30.05 21.58
CA PRO A 143 6.00 -31.26 22.34
C PRO A 143 5.98 -32.56 21.49
N PRO A 144 6.25 -33.75 22.07
CA PRO A 144 7.50 -34.22 22.65
C PRO A 144 8.15 -35.36 21.81
N SER A 145 9.43 -35.60 22.06
CA SER A 145 10.26 -36.64 21.44
C SER A 145 9.74 -38.09 21.63
N ALA A 146 9.80 -38.89 20.57
CA ALA A 146 9.91 -40.36 20.55
C ALA A 146 10.70 -40.71 19.28
N ASP A 147 12.01 -40.90 19.31
CA ASP A 147 12.75 -42.10 19.74
C ASP A 147 12.44 -43.35 18.90
N THR A 148 13.20 -43.53 17.82
CA THR A 148 13.96 -44.76 17.43
C THR A 148 14.09 -44.83 15.88
N PRO A 149 15.30 -44.82 15.32
CA PRO A 149 15.56 -45.17 13.92
C PRO A 149 15.41 -46.69 13.73
N ILE A 150 14.54 -47.13 12.82
CA ILE A 150 14.54 -48.53 12.38
C ILE A 150 15.52 -48.66 11.22
N ASP A 151 16.58 -49.43 11.45
CA ASP A 151 17.68 -49.75 10.51
C ASP A 151 17.14 -50.45 9.24
N PRO A 152 17.63 -50.09 8.03
CA PRO A 152 17.11 -50.61 6.75
C PRO A 152 17.50 -52.07 6.41
N ALA A 153 17.91 -52.88 7.39
CA ALA A 153 18.32 -54.28 7.17
C ALA A 153 17.20 -55.32 7.35
N GLU A 154 16.00 -54.95 7.78
CA GLU A 154 14.91 -55.91 8.07
C GLU A 154 13.84 -56.03 6.95
N VAL A 155 14.05 -55.42 5.78
CA VAL A 155 13.06 -55.41 4.67
C VAL A 155 13.20 -56.62 3.72
N VAL A 156 13.97 -57.67 4.07
CA VAL A 156 14.31 -58.77 3.15
C VAL A 156 13.55 -60.09 3.41
N ALA A 157 12.72 -60.23 4.45
CA ALA A 157 12.15 -61.55 4.80
C ALA A 157 10.65 -61.78 4.47
N LEU A 158 10.02 -61.00 3.59
CA LEU A 158 8.58 -61.15 3.29
C LEU A 158 8.21 -61.25 1.79
N ARG A 159 9.17 -61.65 0.96
CA ARG A 159 8.95 -61.93 -0.47
C ARG A 159 9.18 -63.40 -0.83
N ALA A 160 8.56 -64.31 -0.09
CA ALA A 160 8.50 -65.72 -0.44
C ALA A 160 7.38 -66.43 0.34
N ASP A 161 6.11 -66.03 0.18
CA ASP A 161 4.95 -66.95 0.23
C ASP A 161 3.66 -66.22 -0.15
N ARG A 162 3.35 -66.15 -1.46
CA ARG A 162 1.97 -66.02 -1.95
C ARG A 162 1.86 -66.38 -3.42
#